data_AF-A0A6M0C1X6-F1
#
_entry.id   AF-A0A6M0C1X6-F1
#
_cell.length_a   1.000
_cell.length_b   1.000
_cell.length_c   1.000
_cell.angle_alpha   90.00
_cell.angle_beta   90.00
_cell.angle_gamma   90.00
#
_symmetry.space_group_name_H-M   'P 1'
#
loop_
_entity.id
_entity.type
_entity.pdbx_description
1 polymer ?
#
loop_
_entity_poly.entity_id
_entity_poly.type
_entity_poly.pdbx_seq_one_letter_code
_entity_poly.pdbx_strand_id
1 'polypeptide(L)' 'MIVVIDNYDSFTYNLVQYLGELGTKMPVAAEIKVYRNDKITVEEIRQLKPAGVVISP' A
#
# COMPACT_ATOMS: atom_id res chain seq x y z
N MET A 1 -2.34 -6.63 6.11
CA MET A 1 -2.43 -6.02 4.77
C MET A 1 -2.21 -4.53 4.87
N ILE A 2 -1.27 -4.01 4.07
CA ILE A 2 -1.05 -2.59 3.85
C ILE A 2 -1.60 -2.22 2.47
N VAL A 3 -2.29 -1.08 2.37
CA VAL A 3 -2.67 -0.48 1.10
C VAL A 3 -1.70 0.65 0.78
N VAL A 4 -1.14 0.64 -0.42
CA VAL A 4 -0.31 1.73 -0.94
C VAL A 4 -1.11 2.47 -2.01
N ILE A 5 -1.26 3.77 -1.83
CA ILE A 5 -1.86 4.67 -2.83
C ILE A 5 -0.74 5.31 -3.63
N ASP A 6 -0.66 4.95 -4.90
CA ASP A 6 0.27 5.48 -5.89
C ASP A 6 -0.31 6.72 -6.57
N ASN A 7 0.35 7.84 -6.42
CA ASN A 7 0.02 9.12 -7.04
C ASN A 7 0.78 9.30 -8.38
N TYR A 8 1.06 8.19 -9.07
CA TYR A 8 1.93 8.15 -10.27
C TYR A 8 3.37 8.59 -9.97
N ASP A 9 3.83 8.28 -8.76
CA ASP A 9 5.15 8.68 -8.29
C ASP A 9 6.23 7.66 -8.71
N SER A 10 7.38 8.15 -9.14
CA SER A 10 8.48 7.31 -9.62
C SER A 10 9.10 6.44 -8.50
N PHE A 11 8.92 6.80 -7.23
CA PHE A 11 9.44 6.09 -6.07
C PHE A 11 8.47 5.06 -5.49
N THR A 12 7.24 4.93 -6.00
CA THR A 12 6.27 3.93 -5.52
C THR A 12 6.86 2.51 -5.51
N TYR A 13 7.66 2.15 -6.53
CA TYR A 13 8.34 0.85 -6.57
C TYR A 13 9.34 0.66 -5.44
N ASN A 14 10.15 1.67 -5.13
CA ASN A 14 11.11 1.62 -4.02
C ASN A 14 10.40 1.44 -2.68
N LEU A 15 9.29 2.15 -2.47
CA LEU A 15 8.46 2.04 -1.27
C LEU A 15 7.88 0.63 -1.11
N VAL A 16 7.28 0.08 -2.17
CA VAL A 16 6.70 -1.26 -2.16
C VAL A 16 7.77 -2.32 -1.92
N GLN A 17 8.95 -2.17 -2.51
CA GLN A 17 10.08 -3.09 -2.27
C GLN A 17 10.49 -3.07 -0.79
N TYR A 18 10.69 -1.88 -0.20
CA TYR A 18 11.07 -1.74 1.20
C TYR A 18 10.01 -2.33 2.16
N LEU A 19 8.73 -2.10 1.86
CA LEU A 19 7.63 -2.70 2.62
C LEU A 19 7.61 -4.22 2.49
N GLY A 20 7.91 -4.77 1.31
CA GLY A 20 8.04 -6.20 1.08
C GLY A 20 9.19 -6.83 1.89
N GLU A 21 10.35 -6.17 1.94
CA GLU A 21 11.48 -6.57 2.77
C GLU A 21 11.11 -6.59 4.27
N LEU A 22 10.37 -5.58 4.73
CA LEU A 22 9.85 -5.51 6.10
C LEU A 22 8.76 -6.54 6.40
N GLY A 23 7.98 -6.95 5.39
CA GLY A 23 6.95 -7.99 5.50
C GLY A 23 7.48 -9.33 6.01
N THR A 24 8.77 -9.60 5.81
CA THR A 24 9.45 -10.79 6.37
C THR A 24 9.61 -10.76 7.89
N LYS A 25 9.54 -9.57 8.50
CA LYS A 25 9.75 -9.32 9.94
C LYS A 25 8.47 -8.83 10.63
N MET A 26 7.57 -8.18 9.88
CA MET A 26 6.36 -7.57 10.38
C MET A 26 5.13 -8.19 9.70
N PRO A 27 4.31 -9.01 10.41
CA PRO A 27 3.14 -9.67 9.84
C PRO A 27 2.13 -8.71 9.19
N VAL A 28 2.07 -7.47 9.66
CA VAL A 28 1.16 -6.44 9.12
C VAL A 28 1.44 -6.09 7.66
N ALA A 29 2.72 -6.18 7.24
CA ALA A 29 3.21 -5.86 5.91
C ALA A 29 3.37 -7.10 4.99
N ALA A 30 2.94 -8.29 5.45
CA ALA A 30 3.04 -9.53 4.67
C ALA A 30 2.14 -9.55 3.41
N GLU A 31 1.12 -8.70 3.37
CA GLU A 31 0.25 -8.51 2.20
C GLU A 31 0.22 -7.02 1.85
N ILE A 32 0.58 -6.68 0.62
CA ILE A 32 0.61 -5.30 0.11
C ILE A 32 -0.28 -5.24 -1.12
N LYS A 33 -1.20 -4.26 -1.16
CA LYS A 33 -1.99 -3.94 -2.36
C LYS A 33 -1.73 -2.51 -2.78
N VAL A 34 -1.39 -2.33 -4.05
CA VAL A 34 -1.09 -1.02 -4.63
C VAL A 34 -2.25 -0.61 -5.52
N TYR A 35 -2.77 0.59 -5.32
CA TYR A 35 -3.79 1.19 -6.17
C TYR A 35 -3.35 2.59 -6.57
N ARG A 36 -3.67 3.02 -7.77
CA ARG A 36 -3.51 4.43 -8.12
C ARG A 36 -4.58 5.27 -7.42
N ASN A 37 -4.25 6.51 -7.08
CA ASN A 37 -5.15 7.42 -6.35
C ASN A 37 -6.52 7.63 -7.01
N ASP A 38 -6.61 7.43 -8.33
CA ASP A 38 -7.82 7.57 -9.14
C ASP A 38 -8.49 6.23 -9.52
N LYS A 39 -7.98 5.10 -9.01
CA LYS A 39 -8.44 3.74 -9.35
C LYS A 39 -9.06 2.98 -8.18
N ILE A 40 -9.23 3.64 -7.04
CA ILE A 40 -9.91 3.08 -5.87
C ILE A 40 -10.60 4.19 -5.08
N THR A 41 -11.76 3.88 -4.50
CA THR A 41 -12.52 4.78 -3.63
C THR A 41 -12.20 4.54 -2.16
N VAL A 42 -12.51 5.52 -1.30
CA VAL A 42 -12.34 5.40 0.15
C VAL A 42 -13.22 4.29 0.72
N GLU A 43 -14.43 4.12 0.18
CA GLU A 43 -15.38 3.07 0.55
C GLU A 43 -14.82 1.67 0.25
N GLU A 44 -14.21 1.47 -0.92
CA GLU A 44 -13.53 0.21 -1.28
C GLU A 44 -12.35 -0.06 -0.34
N ILE A 45 -11.53 0.97 -0.02
CA ILE A 45 -10.43 0.83 0.95
C ILE A 45 -10.95 0.42 2.33
N ARG A 46 -12.08 0.97 2.79
CA ARG A 46 -12.69 0.57 4.07
C ARG A 46 -13.14 -0.88 4.07
N GLN A 47 -13.71 -1.38 2.97
CA GLN A 47 -14.12 -2.77 2.83
C GLN A 47 -12.93 -3.74 2.87
N LEU A 48 -11.77 -3.31 2.37
CA LEU A 48 -10.53 -4.06 2.45
C LEU A 48 -9.99 -4.22 3.89
N LYS A 49 -10.41 -3.38 4.84
CA LYS A 49 -9.95 -3.40 6.25
C LYS A 49 -8.41 -3.48 6.38
N PRO A 50 -7.65 -2.58 5.73
CA PRO A 50 -6.20 -2.60 5.84
C PRO A 50 -5.75 -2.29 7.27
N ALA A 51 -4.60 -2.83 7.65
CA ALA A 51 -3.93 -2.50 8.92
C ALA A 51 -3.30 -1.09 8.87
N GLY A 52 -3.05 -0.57 7.67
CA GLY A 52 -2.50 0.76 7.46
C GLY A 52 -2.56 1.15 5.98
N VAL A 53 -2.52 2.45 5.73
CA VAL A 53 -2.48 3.04 4.38
C VAL A 53 -1.20 3.87 4.28
N VAL A 54 -0.46 3.68 3.20
CA VAL A 54 0.69 4.51 2.82
C VAL A 54 0.32 5.24 1.54
N ILE A 55 0.57 6.55 1.48
CA ILE A 55 0.28 7.37 0.30
C ILE A 55 1.64 7.82 -0.23
N SER A 56 1.92 7.57 -1.51
CA SER A 56 3.12 8.07 -2.16
C SER A 56 3.11 9.61 -2.22
N PRO A 57 4.25 10.27 -2.45
CA PRO A 57 4.30 11.72 -2.68
C PRO A 57 3.33 12.20 -3.78
#